data_AF-A0A0C9WXH8-F1
#
_entry.id   AF-A0A0C9WXH8-F1
#
_cell.length_a   1.000
_cell.length_b   1.000
_cell.length_c   1.000
_cell.angle_alpha   90.00
_cell.angle_beta   90.00
_cell.angle_gamma   90.00
#
_symmetry.space_group_name_H-M   'P 1'
#
loop_
_entity.id
_entity.type
_entity.pdbx_description
1 polymer ?
#
loop_
_entity_poly.entity_id
_entity_poly.type
_entity_poly.pdbx_seq_one_letter_code
_entity_poly.pdbx_strand_id
1 'polypeptide(L)'
;GLRFYLALPPDRVRQFRPLIVDNLDRTSASSIYGAGFQEQTLSPTDNMAAFCSSYLAKMNDILRRPHARAFIAEGGQISWIARRWTGMRLVEEFMSGPSIQVTIHSRGFYDSASEDSSYLAHDIVSEQEKDLLLGYCPGTNGCSGRWLFPPMDIFSDNFELWTGEWNAALDHIYRRIAEDISRGRAKLRTREKWKCWIRNNERGQRRPKYLPSPADFNIVMEGIARAGLAPTWHKKQIDDIEFPERRMD
;
A
#
# COMPACT_ATOMS: atom_id res chain seq x y z
N GLY A 1 -0.29 8.60 -1.75
CA GLY A 1 -1.69 8.78 -1.32
C GLY A 1 -1.75 8.57 0.17
N LEU A 2 -2.78 9.10 0.82
CA LEU A 2 -3.04 8.83 2.24
C LEU A 2 -3.55 7.39 2.40
N ARG A 3 -3.39 6.84 3.61
CA ARG A 3 -3.97 5.56 3.98
C ARG A 3 -5.45 5.75 4.28
N PHE A 4 -6.32 5.01 3.62
CA PHE A 4 -7.76 5.04 3.87
C PHE A 4 -8.40 3.72 3.45
N TYR A 5 -9.53 3.38 4.06
CA TYR A 5 -10.23 2.12 3.81
C TYR A 5 -11.68 2.40 3.39
N LEU A 6 -12.15 1.63 2.40
CA LEU A 6 -13.57 1.51 2.09
C LEU A 6 -14.05 0.21 2.71
N ALA A 7 -15.01 0.32 3.62
CA ALA A 7 -15.50 -0.81 4.40
C ALA A 7 -17.02 -0.88 4.34
N LEU A 8 -17.54 -2.10 4.46
CA LEU A 8 -18.97 -2.37 4.39
C LEU A 8 -19.43 -3.10 5.65
N PRO A 9 -20.67 -2.87 6.10
CA PRO A 9 -21.24 -3.69 7.15
C PRO A 9 -21.49 -5.13 6.64
N PRO A 10 -21.49 -6.14 7.51
CA PRO A 10 -21.47 -7.56 7.10
C PRO A 10 -22.68 -7.99 6.27
N ASP A 11 -23.84 -7.36 6.49
CA ASP A 11 -25.08 -7.61 5.74
C ASP A 11 -24.99 -7.14 4.27
N ARG A 12 -24.19 -6.11 4.00
CA ARG A 12 -23.99 -5.52 2.66
C ARG A 12 -22.87 -6.18 1.87
N VAL A 13 -21.90 -6.81 2.53
CA VAL A 13 -20.78 -7.52 1.88
C VAL A 13 -21.26 -8.51 0.83
N ARG A 14 -22.39 -9.20 1.08
CA ARG A 14 -22.93 -10.22 0.16
C ARG A 14 -23.29 -9.68 -1.23
N GLN A 15 -23.58 -8.37 -1.34
CA GLN A 15 -23.94 -7.72 -2.61
C GLN A 15 -22.75 -7.66 -3.57
N PHE A 16 -21.52 -7.76 -3.06
CA PHE A 16 -20.27 -7.71 -3.81
C PHE A 16 -19.69 -9.10 -4.10
N ARG A 17 -20.43 -10.16 -3.75
CA ARG A 17 -19.99 -11.52 -4.04
C ARG A 17 -19.99 -11.75 -5.56
N PRO A 18 -18.88 -12.24 -6.15
CA PRO A 18 -18.86 -12.57 -7.57
C PRO A 18 -19.93 -13.60 -7.91
N LEU A 19 -20.66 -13.38 -9.01
CA LEU A 19 -21.69 -14.29 -9.51
C LEU A 19 -21.09 -15.64 -9.93
N ILE A 20 -19.87 -15.59 -10.50
CA ILE A 20 -19.09 -16.76 -10.88
C ILE A 20 -17.79 -16.69 -10.09
N VAL A 21 -17.51 -17.75 -9.34
CA VAL A 21 -16.24 -17.95 -8.65
C VAL A 21 -15.65 -19.19 -9.27
N ASP A 22 -14.52 -19.05 -9.95
CA ASP A 22 -13.83 -20.20 -10.51
C ASP A 22 -13.50 -21.19 -9.37
N ASN A 23 -13.60 -22.48 -9.65
CA ASN A 23 -13.15 -23.51 -8.71
C ASN A 23 -11.67 -23.32 -8.38
N LEU A 24 -10.86 -22.86 -9.34
CA LEU A 24 -9.46 -22.54 -9.10
C LEU A 24 -9.30 -21.41 -8.07
N ASP A 25 -10.06 -20.32 -8.20
CA ASP A 25 -10.06 -19.21 -7.23
C ASP A 25 -10.52 -19.70 -5.86
N ARG A 26 -11.57 -20.52 -5.81
CA ARG A 26 -12.11 -21.03 -4.54
C ARG A 26 -11.10 -21.91 -3.81
N THR A 27 -10.37 -22.75 -4.52
CA THR A 27 -9.43 -23.72 -3.93
C THR A 27 -8.10 -23.05 -3.58
N SER A 28 -7.55 -22.25 -4.50
CA SER A 28 -6.30 -21.53 -4.28
C SER A 28 -6.45 -20.44 -3.22
N ALA A 29 -7.49 -19.62 -3.28
CA ALA A 29 -7.71 -18.56 -2.30
C ALA A 29 -8.01 -19.11 -0.91
N SER A 30 -8.66 -20.28 -0.79
CA SER A 30 -8.84 -20.93 0.51
C SER A 30 -7.52 -21.26 1.21
N SER A 31 -6.48 -21.63 0.48
CA SER A 31 -5.15 -21.88 1.09
C SER A 31 -4.46 -20.58 1.52
N ILE A 32 -4.56 -19.53 0.71
CA ILE A 32 -3.95 -18.21 0.99
C ILE A 32 -4.60 -17.57 2.22
N TYR A 33 -5.92 -17.75 2.39
CA TYR A 33 -6.66 -17.21 3.54
C TYR A 33 -6.72 -18.16 4.74
N GLY A 34 -5.99 -19.27 4.69
CA GLY A 34 -5.85 -20.22 5.78
C GLY A 34 -5.04 -19.65 6.94
N ALA A 35 -5.40 -20.02 8.16
CA ALA A 35 -4.59 -19.67 9.33
C ALA A 35 -3.19 -20.29 9.21
N GLY A 36 -2.15 -19.48 9.44
CA GLY A 36 -0.76 -19.93 9.36
C GLY A 36 -0.16 -19.98 7.95
N PHE A 37 -0.86 -19.47 6.93
CA PHE A 37 -0.27 -19.27 5.61
C PHE A 37 0.98 -18.37 5.71
N GLN A 38 2.03 -18.74 4.98
CA GLN A 38 3.28 -18.00 4.90
C GLN A 38 3.64 -17.75 3.43
N GLU A 39 4.00 -16.51 3.13
CA GLU A 39 4.53 -16.15 1.83
C GLU A 39 5.88 -16.80 1.59
N GLN A 40 6.07 -17.28 0.37
CA GLN A 40 7.40 -17.69 -0.06
C GLN A 40 8.30 -16.45 -0.19
N THR A 41 9.34 -16.40 0.64
CA THR A 41 10.30 -15.30 0.65
C THR A 41 11.17 -15.28 -0.60
N LEU A 42 11.70 -14.10 -0.94
CA LEU A 42 12.70 -13.97 -2.00
C LEU A 42 14.01 -14.62 -1.54
N SER A 43 14.60 -15.45 -2.39
CA SER A 43 15.89 -16.05 -2.10
C SER A 43 17.02 -15.14 -2.61
N PRO A 44 18.12 -15.00 -1.87
CA PRO A 44 19.28 -14.27 -2.36
C PRO A 44 19.86 -14.97 -3.59
N THR A 45 20.19 -14.20 -4.61
CA THR A 45 20.88 -14.69 -5.81
C THR A 45 22.09 -13.80 -6.10
N ASP A 46 23.21 -14.40 -6.50
CA ASP A 46 24.44 -13.64 -6.80
C ASP A 46 24.25 -12.70 -8.02
N ASN A 47 23.36 -13.08 -8.94
CA ASN A 47 23.00 -12.26 -10.08
C ASN A 47 21.81 -11.35 -9.75
N MET A 48 22.06 -10.04 -9.73
CA MET A 48 21.05 -9.03 -9.45
C MET A 48 19.95 -8.94 -10.51
N ALA A 49 20.27 -9.20 -11.78
CA ALA A 49 19.25 -9.24 -12.84
C ALA A 49 18.30 -10.43 -12.65
N ALA A 50 18.83 -11.58 -12.22
CA ALA A 50 18.03 -12.74 -11.86
C ALA A 50 17.16 -12.45 -10.63
N PHE A 51 17.72 -11.82 -9.58
CA PHE A 51 16.95 -11.40 -8.41
C PHE A 51 15.77 -10.49 -8.79
N CYS A 52 16.03 -9.44 -9.57
CA CYS A 52 14.99 -8.53 -10.04
C CYS A 52 13.92 -9.25 -10.83
N SER A 53 14.29 -10.20 -11.69
CA SER A 53 13.34 -10.99 -12.48
C SER A 53 12.44 -11.85 -11.59
N SER A 54 13.03 -12.53 -10.59
CA SER A 54 12.28 -13.30 -9.59
C SER A 54 11.37 -12.42 -8.74
N TYR A 55 11.83 -11.24 -8.33
CA TYR A 55 11.03 -10.25 -7.63
C TYR A 55 9.83 -9.79 -8.47
N LEU A 56 10.05 -9.43 -9.75
CA LEU A 56 8.97 -8.99 -10.64
C LEU A 56 7.94 -10.11 -10.86
N ALA A 57 8.38 -11.36 -10.99
CA ALA A 57 7.49 -12.51 -11.10
C ALA A 57 6.62 -12.70 -9.84
N LYS A 58 7.22 -12.62 -8.65
CA LYS A 58 6.51 -12.69 -7.36
C LYS A 58 5.58 -11.50 -7.14
N MET A 59 6.00 -10.31 -7.50
CA MET A 59 5.17 -9.11 -7.44
C MET A 59 3.95 -9.24 -8.37
N ASN A 60 4.12 -9.80 -9.56
CA ASN A 60 3.01 -10.05 -10.47
C ASN A 60 2.04 -11.10 -9.93
N ASP A 61 2.54 -12.13 -9.24
CA ASP A 61 1.70 -13.11 -8.53
C ASP A 61 0.84 -12.43 -7.46
N ILE A 62 1.45 -11.72 -6.51
CA ILE A 62 0.71 -11.08 -5.41
C ILE A 62 -0.27 -10.02 -5.90
N LEU A 63 0.13 -9.21 -6.90
CA LEU A 63 -0.71 -8.12 -7.42
C LEU A 63 -1.89 -8.61 -8.26
N ARG A 64 -1.95 -9.91 -8.60
CA ARG A 64 -3.10 -10.53 -9.27
C ARG A 64 -4.07 -11.19 -8.30
N ARG A 65 -3.71 -11.31 -7.03
CA ARG A 65 -4.60 -11.89 -6.03
C ARG A 65 -5.82 -11.00 -5.80
N PRO A 66 -7.00 -11.56 -5.51
CA PRO A 66 -8.23 -10.77 -5.40
C PRO A 66 -8.18 -9.63 -4.37
N HIS A 67 -7.46 -9.84 -3.26
CA HIS A 67 -7.33 -8.89 -2.16
C HIS A 67 -6.18 -7.89 -2.36
N ALA A 68 -5.40 -8.01 -3.44
CA ALA A 68 -4.31 -7.08 -3.75
C ALA A 68 -4.79 -5.63 -3.90
N ARG A 69 -6.08 -5.42 -4.17
CA ARG A 69 -6.73 -4.11 -4.12
C ARG A 69 -6.52 -3.38 -2.79
N ALA A 70 -6.36 -4.10 -1.67
CA ALA A 70 -6.06 -3.50 -0.38
C ALA A 70 -4.68 -2.81 -0.33
N PHE A 71 -3.73 -3.11 -1.22
CA PHE A 71 -2.50 -2.33 -1.32
C PHE A 71 -2.76 -0.85 -1.67
N ILE A 72 -3.87 -0.55 -2.36
CA ILE A 72 -4.26 0.83 -2.66
C ILE A 72 -4.62 1.58 -1.36
N ALA A 73 -5.34 0.90 -0.47
CA ALA A 73 -5.79 1.42 0.83
C ALA A 73 -4.63 1.77 1.78
N GLU A 74 -3.50 1.06 1.69
CA GLU A 74 -2.32 1.31 2.53
C GLU A 74 -1.69 2.69 2.29
N GLY A 75 -1.96 3.34 1.16
CA GLY A 75 -1.38 4.64 0.83
C GLY A 75 0.16 4.57 0.70
N GLY A 76 0.80 5.73 0.84
CA GLY A 76 2.26 5.89 0.88
C GLY A 76 3.00 5.17 -0.27
N GLN A 77 4.12 4.54 0.08
CA GLN A 77 4.94 3.77 -0.85
C GLN A 77 4.26 2.49 -1.35
N ILE A 78 3.47 1.82 -0.51
CA ILE A 78 2.81 0.54 -0.85
C ILE A 78 1.82 0.75 -2.00
N SER A 79 0.93 1.73 -1.85
CA SER A 79 -0.04 2.11 -2.88
C SER A 79 0.63 2.67 -4.14
N TRP A 80 1.75 3.39 -4.02
CA TRP A 80 2.50 3.84 -5.19
C TRP A 80 3.11 2.66 -5.96
N ILE A 81 3.76 1.73 -5.26
CA ILE A 81 4.38 0.53 -5.86
C ILE A 81 3.30 -0.30 -6.55
N ALA A 82 2.21 -0.65 -5.87
CA ALA A 82 1.12 -1.42 -6.48
C ALA A 82 0.63 -0.79 -7.79
N ARG A 83 0.30 0.52 -7.77
CA ARG A 83 -0.16 1.26 -8.96
C ARG A 83 0.88 1.30 -10.07
N ARG A 84 2.17 1.36 -9.75
CA ARG A 84 3.25 1.42 -10.76
C ARG A 84 3.24 0.19 -11.67
N TRP A 85 2.93 -0.99 -11.13
CA TRP A 85 2.94 -2.26 -11.88
C TRP A 85 1.56 -2.71 -12.36
N THR A 86 0.47 -2.29 -11.71
CA THR A 86 -0.89 -2.67 -12.15
C THR A 86 -1.62 -1.61 -12.96
N GLY A 87 -1.11 -0.38 -12.99
CA GLY A 87 -1.85 0.77 -13.52
C GLY A 87 -3.14 1.01 -12.74
N MET A 88 -4.20 1.41 -13.45
CA MET A 88 -5.50 1.73 -12.86
C MET A 88 -6.30 0.52 -12.39
N ARG A 89 -5.96 -0.70 -12.83
CA ARG A 89 -6.72 -1.92 -12.53
C ARG A 89 -6.99 -2.10 -11.04
N LEU A 90 -5.97 -2.03 -10.18
CA LEU A 90 -6.17 -2.20 -8.73
C LEU A 90 -6.96 -1.05 -8.11
N VAL A 91 -6.90 0.16 -8.67
CA VAL A 91 -7.70 1.29 -8.20
C VAL A 91 -9.17 1.04 -8.54
N GLU A 92 -9.46 0.62 -9.78
CA GLU A 92 -10.82 0.26 -10.21
C GLU A 92 -11.37 -0.92 -9.40
N GLU A 93 -10.57 -1.98 -9.19
CA GLU A 93 -10.93 -3.11 -8.34
C GLU A 93 -11.18 -2.68 -6.89
N PHE A 94 -10.36 -1.78 -6.33
CA PHE A 94 -10.57 -1.22 -4.99
C PHE A 94 -11.87 -0.42 -4.88
N MET A 95 -12.19 0.40 -5.89
CA MET A 95 -13.42 1.18 -5.95
C MET A 95 -14.66 0.31 -6.25
N SER A 96 -14.47 -0.92 -6.73
CA SER A 96 -15.56 -1.87 -7.01
C SER A 96 -16.04 -2.64 -5.77
N GLY A 97 -15.49 -2.35 -4.59
CA GLY A 97 -15.85 -2.98 -3.32
C GLY A 97 -14.93 -4.13 -2.91
N PRO A 98 -15.31 -4.90 -1.87
CA PRO A 98 -14.45 -5.92 -1.28
C PRO A 98 -14.28 -7.16 -2.16
N SER A 99 -13.14 -7.84 -1.98
CA SER A 99 -12.77 -9.05 -2.71
C SER A 99 -13.40 -10.33 -2.13
N ILE A 100 -13.08 -11.48 -2.73
CA ILE A 100 -13.48 -12.80 -2.20
C ILE A 100 -12.93 -13.10 -0.80
N GLN A 101 -11.84 -12.43 -0.38
CA GLN A 101 -11.30 -12.54 0.98
C GLN A 101 -12.37 -12.22 2.02
N VAL A 102 -13.09 -11.12 1.83
CA VAL A 102 -14.16 -10.67 2.73
C VAL A 102 -15.49 -11.32 2.36
N THR A 103 -15.83 -11.34 1.06
CA THR A 103 -17.19 -11.71 0.60
C THR A 103 -17.50 -13.20 0.66
N ILE A 104 -16.48 -14.07 0.57
CA ILE A 104 -16.64 -15.53 0.56
C ILE A 104 -15.96 -16.16 1.77
N HIS A 105 -14.72 -15.76 2.04
CA HIS A 105 -13.91 -16.41 3.08
C HIS A 105 -14.08 -15.76 4.47
N SER A 106 -14.59 -14.53 4.53
CA SER A 106 -14.72 -13.75 5.76
C SER A 106 -13.40 -13.62 6.54
N ARG A 107 -12.31 -13.33 5.81
CA ARG A 107 -10.93 -13.26 6.33
C ARG A 107 -10.27 -11.87 6.22
N GLY A 108 -11.06 -10.83 5.94
CA GLY A 108 -10.57 -9.45 5.96
C GLY A 108 -10.39 -8.89 7.37
N PHE A 109 -10.23 -7.56 7.45
CA PHE A 109 -10.35 -6.85 8.71
C PHE A 109 -11.81 -6.83 9.15
N TYR A 110 -12.04 -6.91 10.46
CA TYR A 110 -13.35 -6.74 11.09
C TYR A 110 -13.21 -5.82 12.28
N ASP A 111 -13.93 -4.70 12.27
CA ASP A 111 -13.98 -3.78 13.41
C ASP A 111 -14.92 -4.32 14.51
N SER A 112 -14.48 -5.38 15.20
CA SER A 112 -15.23 -5.97 16.31
C SER A 112 -15.03 -5.22 17.63
N ALA A 113 -14.09 -4.27 17.68
CA ALA A 113 -13.69 -3.56 18.89
C ALA A 113 -14.28 -2.15 18.99
N SER A 114 -14.97 -1.65 17.95
CA SER A 114 -15.60 -0.33 18.02
C SER A 114 -16.77 -0.30 18.98
N GLU A 115 -16.84 0.77 19.79
CA GLU A 115 -17.97 1.08 20.69
C GLU A 115 -19.31 1.08 19.93
N ASP A 116 -19.31 1.51 18.67
CA ASP A 116 -20.51 1.57 17.82
C ASP A 116 -20.93 0.23 17.21
N SER A 117 -20.21 -0.87 17.49
CA SER A 117 -20.52 -2.21 16.94
C SER A 117 -20.74 -2.21 15.42
N SER A 118 -19.99 -1.38 14.69
CA SER A 118 -20.21 -1.18 13.25
C SER A 118 -19.86 -2.41 12.42
N TYR A 119 -19.05 -3.34 12.96
CA TYR A 119 -18.60 -4.59 12.34
C TYR A 119 -18.13 -4.41 10.88
N LEU A 120 -17.55 -3.25 10.58
CA LEU A 120 -17.13 -2.91 9.23
C LEU A 120 -16.04 -3.86 8.76
N ALA A 121 -16.21 -4.35 7.53
CA ALA A 121 -15.32 -5.31 6.91
C ALA A 121 -14.68 -4.74 5.65
N HIS A 122 -13.37 -4.97 5.49
CA HIS A 122 -12.62 -4.61 4.30
C HIS A 122 -11.45 -5.57 4.06
N ASP A 123 -10.95 -5.60 2.82
CA ASP A 123 -9.81 -6.44 2.47
C ASP A 123 -8.54 -5.99 3.22
N ILE A 124 -7.64 -6.95 3.45
CA ILE A 124 -6.33 -6.71 4.05
C ILE A 124 -5.24 -7.43 3.27
N VAL A 125 -4.05 -6.85 3.30
CA VAL A 125 -2.79 -7.49 2.90
C VAL A 125 -1.95 -7.76 4.14
N SER A 126 -1.28 -8.90 4.17
CA SER A 126 -0.41 -9.28 5.28
C SER A 126 0.89 -8.47 5.28
N GLU A 127 1.56 -8.39 6.43
CA GLU A 127 2.89 -7.76 6.50
C GLU A 127 3.93 -8.48 5.63
N GLN A 128 3.80 -9.81 5.46
CA GLN A 128 4.67 -10.59 4.59
C GLN A 128 4.49 -10.19 3.12
N GLU A 129 3.27 -9.92 2.68
CA GLU A 129 2.98 -9.43 1.33
C GLU A 129 3.48 -8.00 1.13
N LYS A 130 3.40 -7.14 2.15
CA LYS A 130 4.00 -5.80 2.11
C LYS A 130 5.52 -5.88 2.01
N ASP A 131 6.17 -6.75 2.79
CA ASP A 131 7.61 -6.99 2.71
C ASP A 131 8.02 -7.52 1.34
N LEU A 132 7.24 -8.47 0.79
CA LEU A 132 7.47 -8.99 -0.56
C LEU A 132 7.32 -7.87 -1.60
N LEU A 133 6.33 -6.99 -1.47
CA LEU A 133 6.13 -5.85 -2.36
C LEU A 133 7.32 -4.87 -2.31
N LEU A 134 7.94 -4.69 -1.14
CA LEU A 134 9.17 -3.90 -0.97
C LEU A 134 10.45 -4.61 -1.44
N GLY A 135 10.32 -5.84 -1.94
CA GLY A 135 11.42 -6.66 -2.41
C GLY A 135 12.33 -7.12 -1.27
N TYR A 136 11.73 -7.44 -0.12
CA TYR A 136 12.46 -7.97 1.02
C TYR A 136 13.07 -9.34 0.73
N CYS A 137 14.38 -9.43 0.95
CA CYS A 137 15.16 -10.65 0.96
C CYS A 137 15.66 -10.87 2.39
N PRO A 138 15.25 -11.96 3.07
CA PRO A 138 15.84 -12.33 4.35
C PRO A 138 17.35 -12.55 4.19
N GLY A 139 18.10 -12.20 5.23
CA GLY A 139 19.52 -12.51 5.27
C GLY A 139 19.75 -13.98 5.61
N THR A 140 20.82 -14.56 5.06
CA THR A 140 21.28 -15.91 5.39
C THR A 140 22.39 -15.86 6.43
N ASN A 141 22.48 -16.88 7.29
CA ASN A 141 23.60 -17.07 8.23
C ASN A 141 23.90 -15.85 9.14
N GLY A 142 22.86 -15.27 9.74
CA GLY A 142 22.99 -14.12 10.64
C GLY A 142 23.21 -12.77 9.96
N CYS A 143 23.20 -12.71 8.63
CA CYS A 143 23.22 -11.43 7.90
C CYS A 143 21.89 -10.68 8.09
N SER A 144 21.95 -9.35 8.13
CA SER A 144 20.76 -8.51 8.07
C SER A 144 20.02 -8.68 6.75
N GLY A 145 18.69 -8.64 6.82
CA GLY A 145 17.82 -8.60 5.65
C GLY A 145 18.08 -7.40 4.75
N ARG A 146 17.64 -7.51 3.50
CA ARG A 146 17.87 -6.49 2.45
C ARG A 146 16.59 -6.23 1.67
N TRP A 147 16.45 -5.02 1.14
CA TRP A 147 15.26 -4.60 0.39
C TRP A 147 15.63 -3.92 -0.94
N LEU A 148 14.72 -4.00 -1.92
CA LEU A 148 14.79 -3.26 -3.18
C LEU A 148 14.20 -1.86 -3.09
N PHE A 149 13.20 -1.69 -2.22
CA PHE A 149 12.63 -0.40 -1.82
C PHE A 149 13.01 -0.07 -0.37
N PRO A 150 12.90 1.20 0.06
CA PRO A 150 13.04 1.54 1.47
C PRO A 150 12.06 0.73 2.36
N PRO A 151 12.53 0.15 3.48
CA PRO A 151 11.63 -0.44 4.47
C PRO A 151 10.59 0.56 4.99
N MET A 152 9.42 0.08 5.43
CA MET A 152 8.33 0.94 5.94
C MET A 152 8.76 1.87 7.07
N ASP A 153 9.51 1.35 8.04
CA ASP A 153 10.03 2.14 9.18
C ASP A 153 10.97 3.26 8.69
N ILE A 154 11.82 2.98 7.71
CA ILE A 154 12.74 3.96 7.15
C ILE A 154 12.02 5.01 6.31
N PHE A 155 10.99 4.60 5.56
CA PHE A 155 10.18 5.53 4.79
C PHE A 155 9.40 6.49 5.69
N SER A 156 8.82 5.99 6.78
CA SER A 156 8.03 6.81 7.71
C SER A 156 8.90 7.72 8.58
N ASP A 157 10.02 7.22 9.10
CA ASP A 157 10.76 7.92 10.17
C ASP A 157 12.02 8.65 9.70
N ASN A 158 12.55 8.32 8.52
CA ASN A 158 13.85 8.83 8.05
C ASN A 158 13.82 9.50 6.69
N PHE A 159 12.64 9.61 6.08
CA PHE A 159 12.48 10.24 4.78
C PHE A 159 11.94 11.66 4.99
N GLU A 160 12.81 12.68 4.99
CA GLU A 160 12.42 14.09 5.18
C GLU A 160 11.40 14.56 4.13
N LEU A 161 11.46 13.98 2.92
CA LEU A 161 10.50 14.28 1.86
C LEU A 161 9.11 13.69 2.11
N TRP A 162 8.94 12.79 3.08
CA TRP A 162 7.62 12.25 3.44
C TRP A 162 6.99 13.12 4.54
N THR A 163 6.00 13.92 4.16
CA THR A 163 5.24 14.80 5.07
C THR A 163 3.82 14.28 5.30
N GLY A 164 3.60 12.98 5.10
CA GLY A 164 2.25 12.38 5.08
C GLY A 164 1.57 12.40 3.70
N GLU A 165 2.09 13.17 2.75
CA GLU A 165 1.60 13.21 1.37
C GLU A 165 2.67 12.77 0.37
N TRP A 166 2.21 12.13 -0.72
CA TRP A 166 3.08 11.80 -1.84
C TRP A 166 3.34 13.03 -2.71
N ASN A 167 4.61 13.37 -2.92
CA ASN A 167 5.01 14.54 -3.73
C ASN A 167 5.89 14.16 -4.93
N ALA A 168 6.17 15.16 -5.78
CA ALA A 168 6.94 14.97 -7.02
C ALA A 168 8.38 14.48 -6.78
N ALA A 169 9.00 14.81 -5.64
CA ALA A 169 10.35 14.36 -5.33
C ALA A 169 10.36 12.86 -4.98
N LEU A 170 9.41 12.42 -4.16
CA LEU A 170 9.19 11.00 -3.87
C LEU A 170 8.87 10.22 -5.14
N ASP A 171 7.97 10.75 -5.98
CA ASP A 171 7.61 10.14 -7.26
C ASP A 171 8.82 9.93 -8.17
N HIS A 172 9.70 10.93 -8.28
CA HIS A 172 10.94 10.81 -9.05
C HIS A 172 11.90 9.76 -8.48
N ILE A 173 12.10 9.76 -7.15
CA ILE A 173 12.98 8.80 -6.47
C ILE A 173 12.49 7.37 -6.69
N TYR A 174 11.21 7.12 -6.44
CA TYR A 174 10.62 5.80 -6.57
C TYR A 174 10.55 5.35 -8.03
N ARG A 175 10.29 6.26 -8.98
CA ARG A 175 10.37 5.96 -10.42
C ARG A 175 11.78 5.49 -10.80
N ARG A 176 12.83 6.17 -10.33
CA ARG A 176 14.22 5.75 -10.58
C ARG A 176 14.51 4.36 -10.01
N ILE A 177 14.08 4.08 -8.78
CA ILE A 177 14.25 2.75 -8.17
C ILE A 177 13.52 1.69 -9.00
N ALA A 178 12.27 1.93 -9.37
CA ALA A 178 11.47 1.00 -10.18
C ALA A 178 12.07 0.75 -11.58
N GLU A 179 12.63 1.77 -12.21
CA GLU A 179 13.34 1.63 -13.49
C GLU A 179 14.61 0.80 -13.36
N ASP A 180 15.39 1.00 -12.30
CA ASP A 180 16.58 0.19 -12.04
C ASP A 180 16.21 -1.27 -11.76
N ILE A 181 15.10 -1.53 -11.06
CA ILE A 181 14.57 -2.88 -10.86
C ILE A 181 14.17 -3.49 -12.21
N SER A 182 13.41 -2.77 -13.02
CA SER A 182 12.91 -3.24 -14.32
C SER A 182 14.06 -3.57 -15.29
N ARG A 183 15.20 -2.87 -15.17
CA ARG A 183 16.41 -3.11 -15.96
C ARG A 183 17.36 -4.14 -15.35
N GLY A 184 17.04 -4.73 -14.19
CA GLY A 184 17.93 -5.67 -13.50
C GLY A 184 19.18 -5.02 -12.88
N ARG A 185 19.17 -3.70 -12.67
CA ARG A 185 20.31 -2.91 -12.15
C ARG A 185 20.09 -2.38 -10.73
N ALA A 186 18.98 -2.74 -10.10
CA ALA A 186 18.71 -2.34 -8.72
C ALA A 186 19.77 -2.88 -7.77
N LYS A 187 19.80 -2.38 -6.54
CA LYS A 187 20.73 -2.87 -5.51
C LYS A 187 19.94 -3.24 -4.27
N LEU A 188 20.13 -4.47 -3.80
CA LEU A 188 19.69 -4.87 -2.48
C LEU A 188 20.47 -4.10 -1.41
N ARG A 189 19.76 -3.46 -0.50
CA ARG A 189 20.34 -2.65 0.57
C ARG A 189 19.82 -3.11 1.92
N THR A 190 20.71 -3.14 2.91
CA THR A 190 20.31 -3.27 4.31
C THR A 190 19.63 -1.98 4.76
N ARG A 191 18.99 -2.02 5.94
CA ARG A 191 18.36 -0.87 6.57
C ARG A 191 19.31 0.34 6.68
N GLU A 192 20.54 0.12 7.11
CA GLU A 192 21.58 1.17 7.27
C GLU A 192 21.98 1.75 5.93
N LYS A 193 22.14 0.90 4.90
CA LYS A 193 22.44 1.35 3.55
C LYS A 193 21.30 2.17 2.95
N TRP A 194 20.05 1.87 3.30
CA TRP A 194 18.91 2.71 2.93
C TRP A 194 18.96 4.07 3.60
N LYS A 195 19.21 4.15 4.91
CA LYS A 195 19.38 5.42 5.64
C LYS A 195 20.46 6.31 4.99
N CYS A 196 21.61 5.73 4.65
CA CYS A 196 22.67 6.47 3.95
C CYS A 196 22.27 6.89 2.53
N TRP A 197 21.58 6.01 1.80
CA TRP A 197 21.16 6.28 0.42
C TRP A 197 20.14 7.42 0.35
N ILE A 198 19.14 7.40 1.23
CA ILE A 198 18.07 8.41 1.30
C ILE A 198 18.67 9.79 1.57
N ARG A 199 19.50 9.93 2.61
CA ARG A 199 20.19 11.18 2.97
C ARG A 199 20.95 11.81 1.78
N ASN A 200 21.54 10.98 0.92
CA ASN A 200 22.29 11.43 -0.25
C ASN A 200 21.38 11.80 -1.44
N ASN A 201 20.16 11.27 -1.51
CA ASN A 201 19.24 11.51 -2.64
C ASN A 201 18.17 12.57 -2.33
N GLU A 202 17.90 12.87 -1.05
CA GLU A 202 16.95 13.92 -0.64
C GLU A 202 17.40 15.33 -0.97
N ARG A 203 18.72 15.56 -1.07
CA ARG A 203 19.32 16.86 -1.40
C ARG A 203 19.28 17.18 -2.91
N GLY A 204 18.57 16.41 -3.70
CA GLY A 204 18.51 16.55 -5.15
C GLY A 204 17.72 17.77 -5.65
N GLN A 205 17.92 18.12 -6.92
CA GLN A 205 17.32 19.29 -7.59
C GLN A 205 15.78 19.32 -7.60
N ARG A 206 15.10 18.20 -7.31
CA ARG A 206 13.63 18.08 -7.34
C ARG A 206 12.99 18.18 -5.96
N ARG A 207 13.75 18.47 -4.90
CA ARG A 207 13.21 18.73 -3.56
C ARG A 207 12.21 19.89 -3.64
N PRO A 208 11.00 19.76 -3.08
CA PRO A 208 10.06 20.88 -3.01
C PRO A 208 10.70 22.05 -2.26
N LYS A 209 10.44 23.28 -2.71
CA LYS A 209 10.95 24.50 -2.02
C LYS A 209 10.47 24.60 -0.58
N TYR A 210 9.30 24.01 -0.32
CA TYR A 210 8.64 24.02 0.96
C TYR A 210 8.09 22.63 1.26
N LEU A 211 8.33 22.16 2.48
CA LEU A 211 7.78 20.93 3.01
C LEU A 211 6.80 21.31 4.12
N PRO A 212 5.53 20.89 4.04
CA PRO A 212 4.55 21.17 5.09
C PRO A 212 5.04 20.64 6.44
N SER A 213 4.96 21.49 7.45
CA SER A 213 5.19 21.15 8.85
C SER A 213 3.87 20.72 9.51
N PRO A 214 3.92 20.06 10.69
CA PRO A 214 2.72 19.76 11.46
C PRO A 214 1.84 21.00 11.75
N ALA A 215 2.44 22.18 11.91
CA ALA A 215 1.69 23.41 12.14
C ALA A 215 0.85 23.81 10.91
N ASP A 216 1.37 23.59 9.71
CA ASP A 216 0.66 23.90 8.46
C ASP A 216 -0.55 22.99 8.30
N PHE A 217 -0.42 21.72 8.66
CA PHE A 217 -1.57 20.81 8.72
C PHE A 217 -2.62 21.30 9.72
N ASN A 218 -2.22 21.68 10.93
CA ASN A 218 -3.17 22.22 11.93
C ASN A 218 -3.91 23.45 11.42
N ILE A 219 -3.21 24.40 10.78
CA ILE A 219 -3.82 25.60 10.20
C ILE A 219 -4.85 25.23 9.13
N VAL A 220 -4.55 24.24 8.27
CA VAL A 220 -5.49 23.74 7.26
C VAL A 220 -6.69 23.09 7.93
N MET A 221 -6.49 22.24 8.94
CA MET A 221 -7.58 21.57 9.66
C MET A 221 -8.51 22.57 10.37
N GLU A 222 -7.95 23.61 11.00
CA GLU A 222 -8.71 24.72 11.58
C GLU A 222 -9.46 25.53 10.50
N GLY A 223 -8.86 25.72 9.33
CA GLY A 223 -9.50 26.34 8.18
C GLY A 223 -10.72 25.54 7.69
N ILE A 224 -10.57 24.22 7.55
CA ILE A 224 -11.65 23.29 7.17
C ILE A 224 -12.80 23.38 8.19
N ALA A 225 -12.48 23.31 9.48
CA ALA A 225 -13.49 23.41 10.54
C ALA A 225 -14.22 24.77 10.53
N ARG A 226 -13.49 25.88 10.34
CA ARG A 226 -14.09 27.23 10.23
C ARG A 226 -14.98 27.40 9.00
N ALA A 227 -14.71 26.66 7.93
CA ALA A 227 -15.55 26.62 6.74
C ALA A 227 -16.81 25.75 6.92
N GLY A 228 -17.02 25.16 8.11
CA GLY A 228 -18.16 24.27 8.38
C GLY A 228 -17.98 22.86 7.81
N LEU A 229 -16.79 22.51 7.32
CA LEU A 229 -16.50 21.20 6.75
C LEU A 229 -15.96 20.24 7.81
N ALA A 230 -16.24 18.96 7.65
CA ALA A 230 -15.75 17.94 8.57
C ALA A 230 -14.24 17.67 8.32
N PRO A 231 -13.38 17.74 9.36
CA PRO A 231 -11.95 17.47 9.24
C PRO A 231 -11.64 15.98 8.95
N THR A 232 -12.57 15.09 9.27
CA THR A 232 -12.42 13.65 9.04
C THR A 232 -13.73 13.06 8.59
N TRP A 233 -13.63 12.02 7.75
CA TRP A 233 -14.75 11.20 7.31
C TRP A 233 -14.65 9.77 7.86
N HIS A 234 -13.90 9.59 8.96
CA HIS A 234 -13.77 8.28 9.59
C HIS A 234 -15.14 7.70 9.93
N LYS A 235 -15.43 6.49 9.42
CA LYS A 235 -16.71 5.78 9.57
C LYS A 235 -17.94 6.53 9.04
N LYS A 236 -17.75 7.58 8.23
CA LYS A 236 -18.85 8.26 7.54
C LYS A 236 -19.26 7.45 6.31
N GLN A 237 -20.56 7.33 6.05
CA GLN A 237 -21.01 6.74 4.79
C GLN A 237 -20.57 7.63 3.62
N ILE A 238 -20.19 7.01 2.51
CA ILE A 238 -19.70 7.73 1.33
C ILE A 238 -20.76 8.71 0.82
N ASP A 239 -22.04 8.31 0.82
CA ASP A 239 -23.16 9.14 0.37
C ASP A 239 -23.37 10.39 1.25
N ASP A 240 -22.87 10.38 2.49
CA ASP A 240 -22.95 11.50 3.42
C ASP A 240 -21.70 12.40 3.36
N ILE A 241 -20.68 12.05 2.56
CA ILE A 241 -19.47 12.87 2.42
C ILE A 241 -19.75 14.04 1.48
N GLU A 242 -19.81 15.24 2.05
CA GLU A 242 -19.79 16.47 1.27
C GLU A 242 -18.36 16.76 0.82
N PHE A 243 -18.10 16.56 -0.47
CA PHE A 243 -16.87 17.02 -1.09
C PHE A 243 -16.98 18.52 -1.39
N PRO A 244 -16.06 19.35 -0.89
CA PRO A 244 -15.97 20.74 -1.29
C PRO A 244 -15.34 20.81 -2.69
N GLU A 245 -16.05 20.33 -3.72
CA GLU A 245 -15.58 20.53 -5.08
C GLU A 245 -15.84 21.98 -5.51
N ARG A 246 -14.80 22.57 -6.12
CA ARG A 246 -14.77 23.89 -6.77
C ARG A 246 -16.14 24.19 -7.39
N ARG A 247 -16.81 25.26 -6.94
CA ARG A 247 -17.60 26.06 -7.87
C ARG A 247 -16.64 26.50 -8.97
N MET A 248 -16.67 25.83 -10.12
CA MET A 248 -16.24 26.45 -11.36
C MET A 248 -17.35 27.42 -11.72
N ASP A 249 -17.28 28.62 -11.15
CA ASP A 249 -17.93 29.79 -11.72
C ASP A 249 -17.03 30.34 -12.85
#